data_AF-A0A0M8WGQ8-F1
#
_entry.id   AF-A0A0M8WGQ8-F1
#
_cell.length_a   1.000
_cell.length_b   1.000
_cell.length_c   1.000
_cell.angle_alpha   90.00
_cell.angle_beta   90.00
_cell.angle_gamma   90.00
#
_symmetry.space_group_name_H-M   'P 1'
#
loop_
_entity.id
_entity.type
_entity.pdbx_description
1 polymer ?
#
loop_
_entity_poly.entity_id
_entity_poly.type
_entity_poly.pdbx_seq_one_letter_code
_entity_poly.pdbx_strand_id
1 'polypeptide(L)'
;MARVAHDLSDAQWDALKTSWGGCCAYCGAAAASLQKDCVQALSRGGRYTLGNIVPACGSCNASKCNAEVTGWLRRKKLDEKAFLLRHHEISSALTLRFAAEEPDPPEGACPVEDDEQVGSG
;
A
#
# COMPACT_ATOMS: atom_id res chain seq x y z
N MET A 1 11.78 -18.96 -0.71
CA MET A 1 11.04 -17.88 -1.41
C MET A 1 10.07 -17.27 -0.42
N ALA A 2 10.34 -16.07 0.08
CA ALA A 2 9.47 -15.43 1.08
C ALA A 2 8.11 -15.11 0.45
N ARG A 3 7.02 -15.44 1.15
CA ARG A 3 5.64 -15.07 0.78
C ARG A 3 5.62 -13.58 0.44
N VAL A 4 5.23 -13.25 -0.79
CA VAL A 4 4.94 -11.86 -1.15
C VAL A 4 3.75 -11.47 -0.29
N ALA A 5 3.97 -10.56 0.65
CA ALA A 5 2.93 -10.02 1.49
C ALA A 5 2.01 -9.18 0.60
N HIS A 6 0.78 -9.68 0.41
CA HIS A 6 -0.26 -9.10 -0.43
C HIS A 6 -1.23 -8.36 0.49
N ASP A 7 -0.74 -7.29 1.12
CA ASP A 7 -1.36 -6.75 2.34
C ASP A 7 -2.26 -5.53 2.09
N LEU A 8 -2.48 -5.15 0.83
CA LEU A 8 -3.32 -3.99 0.53
C LEU A 8 -4.81 -4.33 0.68
N SER A 9 -5.39 -3.89 1.81
CA SER A 9 -6.83 -4.05 2.08
C SER A 9 -7.70 -3.10 1.24
N ASP A 10 -9.00 -3.38 1.18
CA ASP A 10 -9.96 -2.50 0.47
C ASP A 10 -10.08 -1.13 1.14
N ALA A 11 -10.06 -1.08 2.48
CA ALA A 11 -10.05 0.19 3.23
C ALA A 11 -8.81 1.04 2.92
N GLN A 12 -7.64 0.41 2.83
CA GLN A 12 -6.39 1.06 2.41
C GLN A 12 -6.46 1.58 0.98
N TRP A 13 -7.06 0.80 0.07
CA TRP A 13 -7.27 1.22 -1.30
C TRP A 13 -8.23 2.41 -1.43
N ASP A 14 -9.33 2.41 -0.69
CA ASP A 14 -10.27 3.54 -0.67
C ASP A 14 -9.63 4.81 -0.09
N ALA A 15 -8.80 4.66 0.95
CA ALA A 15 -8.03 5.76 1.51
C ALA A 15 -7.00 6.32 0.51
N LEU A 16 -6.33 5.46 -0.27
CA LEU A 16 -5.45 5.89 -1.37
C LEU A 16 -6.23 6.70 -2.40
N LYS A 17 -7.33 6.16 -2.97
CA LYS A 17 -8.15 6.88 -3.95
C LYS A 17 -8.58 8.26 -3.43
N THR A 18 -9.00 8.33 -2.17
CA THR A 18 -9.44 9.57 -1.53
C THR A 18 -8.27 10.56 -1.37
N SER A 19 -7.10 10.11 -0.93
CA SER A 19 -5.93 10.95 -0.71
C SER A 19 -5.36 11.55 -2.02
N TRP A 20 -5.57 10.84 -3.13
CA TRP A 20 -5.28 11.30 -4.49
C TRP A 20 -6.44 12.05 -5.15
N GLY A 21 -7.53 12.33 -4.42
CA GLY A 21 -8.67 13.11 -4.91
C GLY A 21 -9.51 12.40 -5.98
N GLY A 22 -9.45 11.08 -6.07
CA GLY A 22 -10.11 10.31 -7.14
C GLY A 22 -9.46 10.47 -8.52
N CYS A 23 -8.25 11.05 -8.58
CA CYS A 23 -7.50 11.26 -9.80
C CYS A 23 -6.36 10.26 -9.96
N CYS A 24 -5.89 10.11 -11.20
CA CYS A 24 -4.68 9.37 -11.50
C CYS A 24 -3.47 10.06 -10.87
N ALA A 25 -2.67 9.31 -10.12
CA ALA A 25 -1.47 9.79 -9.44
C ALA A 25 -0.41 10.36 -10.40
N TYR A 26 -0.43 9.94 -11.66
CA TYR A 26 0.57 10.33 -12.65
C TYR A 26 0.14 11.54 -13.48
N CYS A 27 -0.98 11.44 -14.19
CA CYS A 27 -1.43 12.52 -15.08
C CYS A 27 -2.36 13.54 -14.41
N GLY A 28 -2.80 13.28 -13.16
CA GLY A 28 -3.73 14.14 -12.43
C GLY A 28 -5.17 14.12 -12.95
N ALA A 29 -5.46 13.39 -14.03
CA ALA A 29 -6.80 13.32 -14.60
C ALA A 29 -7.73 12.45 -13.75
N ALA A 30 -8.98 12.90 -13.59
CA ALA A 30 -10.05 12.07 -13.07
C ALA A 30 -10.31 10.88 -14.01
N ALA A 31 -10.62 9.72 -13.45
CA ALA A 31 -10.92 8.52 -14.23
C ALA A 31 -12.12 7.79 -13.61
N ALA A 32 -12.99 7.25 -14.47
CA ALA A 32 -14.15 6.47 -14.03
C ALA A 32 -13.74 5.20 -13.28
N SER A 33 -12.61 4.60 -13.66
CA SER A 33 -12.01 3.46 -12.96
C SER A 33 -10.51 3.66 -12.78
N LEU A 34 -10.10 3.70 -11.51
CA LEU A 34 -8.70 3.73 -11.12
C LEU A 34 -8.20 2.31 -10.86
N GLN A 35 -6.99 2.02 -11.31
CA GLN A 35 -6.29 0.75 -11.12
C GLN A 35 -5.20 0.91 -10.08
N LYS A 36 -4.87 -0.19 -9.37
CA LYS A 36 -3.75 -0.27 -8.44
C LYS A 36 -2.46 -0.47 -9.24
N ASP A 37 -1.62 0.55 -9.33
CA ASP A 37 -0.29 0.46 -9.96
C ASP A 37 0.82 0.46 -8.91
N CYS A 38 1.87 -0.33 -9.14
CA CYS A 38 3.05 -0.38 -8.28
C CYS A 38 4.08 0.65 -8.74
N VAL A 39 4.43 1.62 -7.90
CA VAL A 39 5.44 2.65 -8.19
C VAL A 39 6.78 2.00 -8.54
N GLN A 40 7.26 1.07 -7.71
CA GLN A 40 8.29 0.11 -8.07
C GLN A 40 7.64 -1.20 -8.49
N ALA A 41 7.90 -1.65 -9.72
CA ALA A 41 7.35 -2.89 -10.24
C ALA A 41 7.76 -4.11 -9.38
N LEU A 42 6.85 -5.08 -9.21
CA LEU A 42 7.10 -6.31 -8.44
C LEU A 42 8.30 -7.10 -9.00
N SER A 43 8.43 -7.16 -10.33
CA SER A 43 9.56 -7.82 -11.01
C SER A 43 10.91 -7.13 -10.77
N ARG A 44 10.90 -5.93 -10.18
CA ARG A 44 12.10 -5.15 -9.82
C ARG A 44 12.23 -4.95 -8.31
N GLY A 45 11.63 -5.84 -7.52
CA GLY A 45 11.73 -5.86 -6.06
C GLY A 45 10.69 -5.01 -5.32
N GLY A 46 9.71 -4.43 -6.03
CA GLY A 46 8.58 -3.76 -5.39
C GLY A 46 7.68 -4.72 -4.61
N ARG A 47 6.86 -4.18 -3.71
CA ARG A 47 5.91 -4.95 -2.90
C ARG A 47 4.49 -4.43 -3.11
N TYR A 48 3.49 -5.28 -2.87
CA TYR A 48 2.09 -4.89 -2.99
C TYR A 48 1.57 -4.27 -1.69
N THR A 49 2.14 -3.13 -1.31
CA THR A 49 1.92 -2.47 -0.02
C THR A 49 1.38 -1.05 -0.20
N LEU A 50 0.78 -0.52 0.86
CA LEU A 50 0.23 0.84 0.91
C LEU A 50 1.22 1.91 0.42
N GLY A 51 2.51 1.78 0.76
CA GLY A 51 3.54 2.75 0.38
C GLY A 51 4.13 2.57 -1.02
N ASN A 52 3.71 1.56 -1.78
CA ASN A 52 4.17 1.32 -3.15
C ASN A 52 3.02 1.30 -4.18
N ILE A 53 1.76 1.31 -3.72
CA ILE A 53 0.59 1.31 -4.60
C ILE A 53 0.02 2.72 -4.74
N VAL A 54 -0.26 3.12 -5.97
CA VAL A 54 -0.93 4.38 -6.30
C VAL A 54 -2.12 4.12 -7.24
N PRO A 55 -3.15 4.99 -7.21
CA PRO A 55 -4.22 4.95 -8.19
C PRO A 55 -3.74 5.48 -9.53
N ALA A 56 -3.93 4.71 -10.60
CA ALA A 56 -3.58 5.11 -11.95
C ALA A 56 -4.75 4.86 -12.92
N CYS A 57 -4.91 5.72 -13.91
CA CYS A 57 -5.83 5.44 -15.02
C CYS A 57 -5.26 4.33 -15.94
N GLY A 58 -6.13 3.67 -16.70
CA GLY A 58 -5.72 2.54 -17.57
C GLY A 58 -4.63 2.88 -18.58
N SER A 59 -4.66 4.08 -19.17
CA SER A 59 -3.66 4.51 -20.15
C SER A 59 -2.28 4.76 -19.53
N CYS A 60 -2.22 5.38 -18.35
CA CYS A 60 -0.97 5.58 -17.64
C CYS A 60 -0.40 4.26 -17.13
N ASN A 61 -1.23 3.42 -16.52
CA ASN A 61 -0.82 2.11 -16.01
C ASN A 61 -0.25 1.23 -17.13
N ALA A 62 -0.97 1.11 -18.26
CA ALA A 62 -0.51 0.35 -19.41
C ALA A 62 0.78 0.93 -20.04
N SER A 63 0.88 2.26 -20.12
CA SER A 63 2.07 2.93 -20.67
C SER A 63 3.31 2.79 -19.78
N LYS A 64 3.14 2.78 -18.44
CA LYS A 64 4.23 2.56 -17.51
C LYS A 64 4.65 1.11 -17.49
N CYS A 65 3.70 0.18 -17.40
CA CYS A 65 3.96 -1.25 -17.28
C CYS A 65 5.00 -1.51 -16.17
N ASN A 66 6.09 -2.20 -16.48
CA ASN A 66 7.18 -2.52 -15.57
C ASN A 66 8.34 -1.51 -15.60
N ALA A 67 8.17 -0.37 -16.27
CA ALA A 67 9.19 0.68 -16.31
C ALA A 67 9.40 1.30 -14.93
N GLU A 68 10.63 1.73 -14.69
CA GLU A 68 10.96 2.53 -13.51
C GLU A 68 10.23 3.88 -13.59
N VAL A 69 9.60 4.28 -12.49
CA VAL A 69 8.62 5.36 -12.45
C VAL A 69 9.24 6.70 -12.85
N THR A 70 10.42 7.04 -12.34
CA THR A 70 11.04 8.35 -12.60
C THR A 70 11.47 8.46 -14.06
N GLY A 71 12.09 7.42 -14.62
CA GLY A 71 12.44 7.35 -16.02
C GLY A 71 11.23 7.37 -16.94
N TRP A 72 10.12 6.74 -16.56
CA TRP A 72 8.86 6.83 -17.30
C TRP A 72 8.23 8.22 -17.23
N LEU A 73 8.19 8.85 -16.05
CA LEU A 73 7.67 10.22 -15.85
C LEU A 73 8.44 11.23 -16.71
N ARG A 74 9.78 11.17 -16.69
CA ARG A 74 10.64 12.01 -17.55
C ARG A 74 10.34 11.81 -19.04
N ARG A 75 10.20 10.57 -19.51
CA ARG A 75 9.83 10.28 -20.92
C ARG A 75 8.45 10.81 -21.28
N LYS A 76 7.49 10.78 -20.35
CA LYS A 76 6.14 11.32 -20.53
C LYS A 76 6.06 12.83 -20.34
N LYS A 77 7.16 13.49 -19.94
CA LYS A 77 7.23 14.92 -19.59
C LYS A 77 6.25 15.29 -18.47
N LEU A 78 6.06 14.39 -17.52
CA LEU A 78 5.28 14.63 -16.31
C LEU A 78 6.20 15.14 -15.19
N ASP A 79 5.64 15.81 -14.19
CA ASP A 79 6.40 16.38 -13.08
C ASP A 79 6.81 15.29 -12.08
N GLU A 80 8.04 14.80 -12.26
CA GLU A 80 8.65 13.79 -11.40
C GLU A 80 8.74 14.24 -9.94
N LYS A 81 9.17 15.49 -9.70
CA LYS A 81 9.40 15.99 -8.36
C LYS A 81 8.08 16.11 -7.60
N ALA A 82 7.06 16.68 -8.24
CA ALA A 82 5.74 16.80 -7.65
C ALA A 82 5.15 15.42 -7.32
N PHE A 83 5.29 14.44 -8.22
CA PHE A 83 4.84 13.07 -7.96
C PHE A 83 5.54 12.47 -6.74
N LEU A 84 6.87 12.51 -6.67
CA LEU A 84 7.63 11.88 -5.59
C LEU A 84 7.31 12.48 -4.21
N LEU A 85 7.21 13.81 -4.13
CA LEU A 85 6.83 14.51 -2.90
C LEU A 85 5.43 14.10 -2.46
N ARG A 86 4.44 14.18 -3.37
CA ARG A 86 3.05 13.85 -3.05
C ARG A 86 2.89 12.38 -2.67
N HIS A 87 3.57 11.49 -3.37
CA HIS A 87 3.59 10.06 -3.04
C HIS A 87 4.14 9.83 -1.64
N HIS A 88 5.27 10.45 -1.30
CA HIS A 88 5.86 10.32 0.04
C HIS A 88 4.93 10.83 1.14
N GLU A 89 4.31 11.99 0.95
CA GLU A 89 3.35 12.57 1.89
C GLU A 89 2.16 11.64 2.15
N ILE A 90 1.48 11.20 1.08
CA ILE A 90 0.31 10.33 1.18
C ILE A 90 0.69 8.99 1.81
N SER A 91 1.75 8.36 1.32
CA SER A 91 2.18 7.05 1.81
C SER A 91 2.53 7.11 3.30
N SER A 92 3.22 8.16 3.74
CA SER A 92 3.55 8.36 5.16
C SER A 92 2.30 8.59 6.00
N ALA A 93 1.40 9.47 5.56
CA ALA A 93 0.16 9.77 6.28
C ALA A 93 -0.75 8.54 6.42
N LEU A 94 -0.92 7.76 5.35
CA LEU A 94 -1.75 6.56 5.39
C LEU A 94 -1.09 5.44 6.20
N THR A 95 0.23 5.28 6.12
CA THR A 95 0.95 4.30 6.95
C THR A 95 0.75 4.61 8.43
N LEU A 96 0.89 5.88 8.84
CA LEU A 96 0.66 6.30 10.22
C LEU A 96 -0.79 6.06 10.66
N ARG A 97 -1.76 6.39 9.79
CA ARG A 97 -3.18 6.18 10.08
C ARG A 97 -3.49 4.71 10.35
N PHE A 98 -3.09 3.82 9.44
CA PHE A 98 -3.45 2.39 9.55
C PHE A 98 -2.60 1.64 10.59
N ALA A 99 -1.38 2.10 10.90
CA ALA A 99 -0.60 1.55 12.01
C ALA A 99 -1.23 1.86 13.38
N ALA A 100 -1.94 2.99 13.52
CA ALA A 100 -2.65 3.35 14.75
C ALA A 100 -4.00 2.64 14.93
N GLU A 101 -4.49 1.93 13.90
CA GLU A 101 -5.78 1.23 13.90
C GLU A 101 -5.64 -0.28 14.17
N GLU A 102 -4.40 -0.79 14.29
CA GLU A 102 -4.15 -2.15 14.78
C GLU A 102 -4.69 -2.26 16.22
N PRO A 103 -5.68 -3.15 16.48
CA PRO A 103 -6.17 -3.34 17.84
C PRO A 103 -5.05 -3.88 18.72
N ASP A 104 -5.03 -3.46 19.99
CA ASP A 104 -4.18 -4.07 21.02
C ASP A 104 -4.21 -5.61 20.90
N PRO A 105 -3.09 -6.32 21.12
CA PRO A 105 -3.13 -7.77 21.23
C PRO A 105 -4.16 -8.14 22.30
N PRO A 106 -4.90 -9.25 22.15
CA PRO A 106 -5.89 -9.62 23.15
C PRO A 106 -5.19 -9.77 24.51
N GLU A 107 -5.48 -8.87 25.45
CA GLU A 107 -5.25 -9.08 26.88
C GLU A 107 -6.05 -10.33 27.27
N GLY A 108 -5.35 -11.47 27.31
CA GLY A 108 -6.02 -12.76 27.46
C GLY A 108 -5.16 -13.93 27.04
N ALA A 109 -3.85 -13.91 27.31
CA ALA A 109 -3.19 -15.17 27.58
C ALA A 109 -3.77 -15.65 28.92
N CYS A 110 -4.73 -16.58 28.87
CA CYS A 110 -5.14 -17.32 30.04
C CYS A 110 -3.86 -17.84 30.72
N PRO A 111 -3.68 -17.64 32.03
CA PRO A 111 -2.70 -18.43 32.76
C PRO A 111 -3.04 -19.89 32.46
N VAL A 112 -2.08 -20.64 31.92
CA VAL A 112 -2.15 -22.10 32.03
C VAL A 112 -2.09 -22.39 33.52
N GLU A 113 -3.24 -22.61 34.13
CA GLU A 113 -3.29 -23.22 35.46
C GLU A 113 -2.77 -24.64 35.26
N ASP A 114 -1.54 -24.89 35.72
CA ASP A 114 -1.03 -26.25 35.92
C ASP A 114 -2.00 -26.94 36.90
N ASP A 115 -2.85 -27.81 36.37
CA ASP A 115 -3.78 -28.64 37.14
C ASP A 115 -2.95 -29.54 38.07
N GLU A 116 -2.86 -29.10 39.32
CA GLU A 116 -2.39 -29.86 40.46
C GLU A 116 -3.31 -31.07 40.67
N GLN A 117 -2.93 -32.23 40.14
CA GLN A 117 -3.49 -33.50 40.57
C GLN A 117 -2.69 -34.07 41.75
N VAL A 118 -3.20 -33.74 42.93
CA VAL A 118 -2.97 -34.40 44.21
C VAL A 118 -3.59 -35.80 44.24
N GLY A 119 -2.84 -36.77 44.79
CA GLY A 119 -3.32 -38.01 45.42
C GLY A 119 -3.29 -39.25 44.52
N SER A 120 -3.02 -40.47 44.97
CA SER A 120 -2.85 -41.06 46.30
C SER A 120 -2.37 -42.51 46.11
N GLY A 121 -1.59 -43.06 47.05
CA GLY A 121 -1.46 -44.52 47.24
C GLY A 121 -0.11 -45.11 46.92
#